data_AF-A0A8S3ITA6-F1
#
_entry.id   AF-A0A8S3ITA6-F1
#
_cell.length_a   1.000
_cell.length_b   1.000
_cell.length_c   1.000
_cell.angle_alpha   90.00
_cell.angle_beta   90.00
_cell.angle_gamma   90.00
#
_symmetry.space_group_name_H-M   'P 1'
#
loop_
_entity.id
_entity.type
_entity.pdbx_description
1 polymer ?
#
loop_
_entity_poly.entity_id
_entity_poly.type
_entity_poly.pdbx_seq_one_letter_code
_entity_poly.pdbx_strand_id
1 'polypeptide(L)' 'TLERSYLRRINNIIVERPQHMLMRVAVGIHGNEIKDAIETYNLLSEKWFTHATPTLFNA' A
#
# COMPACT_ATOMS: atom_id res chain seq x y z
N THR A 1 3.55 -11.15 9.75
CA THR A 1 3.84 -11.30 8.31
C THR A 1 3.67 -9.99 7.55
N LEU A 2 2.59 -9.22 7.75
CA LEU A 2 2.44 -7.89 7.14
C LEU A 2 3.22 -6.78 7.90
N GLU A 3 3.04 -6.73 9.22
CA GLU A 3 3.64 -5.72 10.12
C GLU A 3 5.17 -5.82 10.26
N ARG A 4 5.73 -6.99 9.97
CA ARG A 4 7.17 -7.24 10.09
C ARG A 4 7.96 -6.69 8.90
N SER A 5 7.35 -6.65 7.72
CA SER A 5 8.10 -6.44 6.48
C SER A 5 7.60 -5.24 5.67
N TYR A 6 6.32 -4.88 5.71
CA TYR A 6 5.73 -3.94 4.73
C TYR A 6 5.34 -2.57 5.27
N LEU A 7 5.15 -2.45 6.58
CA LEU A 7 4.80 -1.16 7.19
C LEU A 7 6.07 -0.34 7.42
N ARG A 8 6.08 0.92 6.98
CA ARG A 8 7.18 1.86 7.24
C ARG A 8 7.41 2.00 8.75
N ARG A 9 8.69 2.13 9.11
CA ARG A 9 9.14 2.39 10.48
C ARG A 9 9.99 3.63 10.54
N ILE A 10 9.79 4.44 11.57
CA ILE A 10 10.65 5.56 11.93
C ILE A 10 11.11 5.29 13.36
N ASN A 11 12.42 5.34 13.60
CA ASN A 11 13.01 5.02 14.91
C ASN A 11 12.55 3.66 15.46
N ASN A 12 12.44 2.66 14.60
CA ASN A 12 11.95 1.31 14.90
C ASN A 12 10.49 1.22 15.39
N ILE A 13 9.73 2.31 15.31
CA ILE A 13 8.30 2.36 15.61
C ILE A 13 7.52 2.29 14.30
N ILE A 14 6.48 1.46 14.26
CA ILE A 14 5.57 1.35 13.10
C ILE A 14 4.76 2.63 12.98
N VAL A 15 4.86 3.31 11.84
CA VAL A 15 4.15 4.59 11.57
C VAL A 15 3.01 4.45 10.56
N GLU A 16 3.02 3.37 9.77
CA GLU A 16 1.96 3.09 8.81
C GLU A 16 0.93 2.10 9.37
N ARG A 17 -0.35 2.37 9.10
CA ARG A 17 -1.41 1.37 9.23
C ARG A 17 -1.47 0.55 7.94
N PRO A 18 -2.01 -0.68 7.95
CA PRO A 18 -2.19 -1.47 6.72
C PRO A 18 -2.88 -0.68 5.59
N GLN A 19 -3.90 0.13 5.92
CA GLN A 19 -4.59 0.98 4.95
C GLN A 19 -3.68 2.07 4.36
N HIS A 20 -2.78 2.64 5.15
CA HIS A 20 -1.80 3.62 4.63
C HIS A 20 -0.84 2.96 3.63
N MET A 21 -0.42 1.73 3.92
CA MET A 21 0.43 0.95 3.01
C MET A 21 -0.28 0.67 1.68
N LEU A 22 -1.55 0.24 1.72
CA LEU A 22 -2.35 0.00 0.52
C LEU A 22 -2.55 1.27 -0.31
N MET A 23 -2.83 2.41 0.34
CA MET A 23 -2.98 3.69 -0.35
C MET A 23 -1.67 4.17 -0.98
N ARG A 24 -0.53 4.02 -0.28
CA ARG A 24 0.79 4.31 -0.83
C ARG A 24 1.05 3.49 -2.09
N VAL A 25 0.74 2.20 -2.07
CA VAL A 25 0.91 1.32 -3.24
C VAL A 25 0.02 1.77 -4.40
N ALA A 26 -1.24 2.10 -4.13
CA ALA A 26 -2.16 2.55 -5.16
C ALA A 26 -1.67 3.87 -5.80
N VAL A 27 -1.21 4.83 -5.00
CA VAL A 27 -0.63 6.09 -5.52
C VAL A 27 0.69 5.85 -6.26
N GLY A 28 1.55 4.94 -5.79
CA GLY A 28 2.80 4.62 -6.47
C GLY A 28 2.61 3.97 -7.85
N ILE A 29 1.48 3.26 -8.06
CA ILE A 29 1.11 2.68 -9.36
C ILE A 29 0.52 3.74 -10.30
N HIS A 30 -0.41 4.55 -9.79
CA HIS A 30 -1.24 5.45 -10.62
C HIS A 30 -0.74 6.90 -10.69
N GLY A 31 0.19 7.28 -9.82
CA GLY A 31 0.79 8.62 -9.78
C GLY A 31 -0.25 9.72 -9.56
N ASN A 32 -0.42 10.59 -10.56
CA ASN A 32 -1.34 11.73 -10.50
C ASN A 32 -2.80 11.36 -10.86
N GLU A 33 -3.06 10.13 -11.33
CA GLU A 33 -4.41 9.65 -11.65
C GLU A 33 -5.14 9.21 -10.39
N ILE A 34 -5.62 10.20 -9.61
CA ILE A 34 -6.18 9.98 -8.26
C ILE A 34 -7.43 9.08 -8.29
N LYS A 35 -8.24 9.13 -9.35
CA LYS A 35 -9.46 8.30 -9.44
C LYS A 35 -9.12 6.81 -9.50
N ASP A 36 -8.14 6.46 -10.34
CA ASP A 36 -7.71 5.07 -10.54
C ASP A 36 -6.95 4.56 -9.31
N ALA A 37 -6.21 5.45 -8.62
CA ALA A 37 -5.60 5.16 -7.33
C ALA A 37 -6.65 4.81 -6.27
N ILE A 38 -7.75 5.57 -6.17
CA ILE A 38 -8.83 5.29 -5.21
C ILE A 38 -9.53 3.97 -5.55
N GLU A 39 -9.81 3.70 -6.82
CA GLU A 39 -10.40 2.42 -7.25
C GLU A 39 -9.51 1.24 -6.86
N THR A 40 -8.21 1.34 -7.17
CA THR A 40 -7.23 0.31 -6.83
C THR A 40 -7.10 0.12 -5.32
N TYR A 41 -7.11 1.21 -4.54
CA TYR A 41 -7.12 1.14 -3.10
C TYR A 41 -8.35 0.38 -2.57
N ASN A 42 -9.54 0.68 -3.08
CA ASN A 42 -10.77 0.01 -2.65
C ASN A 42 -10.68 -1.50 -2.93
N LEU A 43 -10.28 -1.89 -4.14
CA LEU A 43 -10.14 -3.30 -4.53
C LEU A 43 -9.09 -4.04 -3.70
N LEU A 44 -7.96 -3.40 -3.40
CA LEU A 44 -6.93 -3.96 -2.52
C LEU A 44 -7.41 -4.07 -1.06
N SER A 45 -8.13 -3.07 -0.56
CA SER A 45 -8.63 -3.02 0.83
C SER A 45 -9.70 -4.08 1.10
N GLU A 46 -10.54 -4.36 0.09
CA GLU A 46 -11.56 -5.41 0.09
C GLU A 46 -10.99 -6.80 -0.23
N LYS A 47 -9.69 -6.90 -0.51
CA LYS A 47 -8.94 -8.14 -0.79
C LYS A 47 -9.40 -8.87 -2.06
N TRP A 48 -9.91 -8.15 -3.05
CA TRP A 48 -10.23 -8.74 -4.36
C TRP A 48 -8.98 -9.25 -5.08
N PHE A 49 -7.84 -8.58 -4.90
CA PHE A 49 -6.53 -9.03 -5.35
C PHE A 49 -5.40 -8.46 -4.47
N THR A 50 -4.17 -8.94 -4.69
CA THR A 50 -2.96 -8.36 -4.08
C THR A 50 -1.87 -8.25 -5.14
N HIS A 51 -1.12 -7.15 -5.11
CA HIS A 51 0.09 -7.04 -5.93
C HIS A 51 1.23 -7.88 -5.35
N ALA A 52 2.22 -8.17 -6.21
CA ALA A 52 3.40 -8.91 -5.84
C ALA A 52 4.26 -8.14 -4.83
N THR A 53 5.02 -8.88 -4.01
CA THR A 53 5.91 -8.37 -2.97
C THR A 53 6.77 -7.17 -3.39
N PRO A 54 7.43 -7.15 -4.58
CA PRO A 54 8.28 -6.02 -4.98
C PRO A 54 7.51 -4.69 -5.13
N THR A 55 6.25 -4.76 -5.56
CA THR A 55 5.38 -3.59 -5.74
C THR A 55 4.96 -3.02 -4.38
N LEU A 56 4.73 -3.87 -3.37
CA LEU A 56 4.37 -3.41 -2.02
C LEU A 56 5.53 -2.70 -1.29
N PHE A 57 6.78 -3.01 -1.66
CA PHE A 57 7.97 -2.42 -1.06
C PHE A 57 8.39 -1.10 -1.71
N ASN A 58 8.28 -0.99 -3.03
CA ASN A 58 8.89 0.10 -3.81
C ASN A 58 7.90 1.17 -4.29
N ALA A 59 6.59 0.94 -4.18
CA ALA A 59 5.57 1.92 -4.49
C ALA A 59 5.41 2.96 -3.37
#